data_AF-A0A2G6ETF2-F1
#
_entry.id   AF-A0A2G6ETF2-F1
#
_cell.length_a   1.000
_cell.length_b   1.000
_cell.length_c   1.000
_cell.angle_alpha   90.00
_cell.angle_beta   90.00
_cell.angle_gamma   90.00
#
_symmetry.space_group_name_H-M   'P 1'
#
loop_
_entity.id
_entity.type
_entity.pdbx_description
1 polymer ?
#
loop_
_entity_poly.entity_id
_entity_poly.type
_entity_poly.pdbx_seq_one_letter_code
_entity_poly.pdbx_strand_id
1 'polypeptide(L)'
;MIRPRTLNLILLLVLLAVIAAATLGNLSAFAAVSNADGKVVDMRGIVLLDIRWPRISLALLAGAVLAVTGNTMQGLLQNPLASPGLLGSSSGATTTSVFILYYVSAPVWLLLFGGMAGALLSFLLVYLIAQQHGTTMMILAGV
;
A
#
# COMPACT_ATOMS: atom_id res chain seq x y z
N MET A 1 9.27 30.53 6.76
CA MET A 1 9.38 29.62 5.59
C MET A 1 10.50 28.63 5.85
N ILE A 2 10.18 27.34 6.02
CA ILE A 2 11.18 26.28 6.20
C ILE A 2 11.88 26.07 4.86
N ARG A 3 13.21 25.95 4.84
CA ARG A 3 13.95 25.68 3.61
C ARG A 3 13.63 24.25 3.12
N PRO A 4 13.46 24.02 1.81
CA PRO A 4 13.08 22.70 1.29
C PRO A 4 14.09 21.60 1.68
N ARG A 5 15.39 21.96 1.76
CA ARG A 5 16.45 21.02 2.21
C ARG A 5 16.28 20.58 3.66
N THR A 6 15.89 21.48 4.56
CA THR A 6 15.70 21.13 5.98
C THR A 6 14.46 20.27 6.17
N LEU A 7 13.40 20.50 5.39
CA LEU A 7 12.19 19.67 5.42
C LEU A 7 12.48 18.23 4.97
N ASN A 8 13.18 18.05 3.84
CA ASN A 8 13.52 16.72 3.34
C ASN A 8 14.40 15.94 4.33
N LEU A 9 15.34 16.61 4.99
CA LEU A 9 16.16 15.99 6.03
C LEU A 9 15.32 15.55 7.23
N ILE A 10 14.40 16.38 7.70
CA ILE A 10 13.50 16.02 8.81
C ILE A 10 12.66 14.80 8.43
N LEU A 11 12.06 14.78 7.23
CA LEU A 11 11.25 13.66 6.76
C LEU A 11 12.07 12.36 6.65
N LEU A 12 13.30 12.45 6.16
CA LEU A 12 14.21 11.30 6.09
C LEU A 12 14.57 10.78 7.49
N LEU A 13 14.85 11.67 8.44
CA LEU A 13 15.13 11.28 9.82
C LEU A 13 13.92 10.62 10.49
N VAL A 14 12.72 11.15 10.26
CA VAL A 14 11.47 10.55 10.75
C VAL A 14 11.28 9.16 10.13
N LEU A 15 11.51 9.00 8.83
CA LEU A 15 11.42 7.70 8.15
C LEU A 15 12.39 6.69 8.75
N LEU A 16 13.65 7.07 8.97
CA LEU A 16 14.65 6.19 9.61
C LEU A 16 14.26 5.83 11.05
N ALA A 17 13.73 6.79 11.81
CA ALA A 17 13.25 6.54 13.17
C ALA A 17 12.08 5.54 13.19
N VAL A 18 11.15 5.63 12.24
CA VAL A 18 10.03 4.68 12.10
C VAL A 18 10.53 3.28 11.73
N ILE A 19 11.50 3.16 10.81
CA ILE A 19 12.10 1.87 10.44
C ILE A 19 12.85 1.26 11.65
N ALA A 20 13.61 2.08 12.38
CA ALA A 20 14.30 1.62 13.59
C ALA A 20 13.31 1.17 14.68
N ALA A 21 12.22 1.91 14.89
CA ALA A 21 11.17 1.53 15.83
C ALA A 21 10.46 0.22 15.41
N ALA A 22 10.17 0.05 14.11
CA ALA A 22 9.51 -1.15 13.59
C ALA A 22 10.40 -2.40 13.67
N THR A 23 11.70 -2.25 13.47
CA THR A 23 12.68 -3.34 13.61
C THR A 23 12.92 -3.68 15.09
N LEU A 24 13.21 -2.68 15.92
CA LEU A 24 13.65 -2.87 17.30
C LEU A 24 12.50 -3.07 18.31
N GLY A 25 11.28 -2.64 17.98
CA GLY A 25 10.15 -2.61 18.90
C GLY A 25 9.79 -4.00 19.45
N ASN A 26 9.79 -4.16 20.78
CA ASN A 26 9.35 -5.38 21.47
C ASN A 26 10.02 -6.70 21.04
N LEU A 27 11.25 -6.69 20.53
CA LEU A 27 12.00 -7.93 20.25
C LEU A 27 12.28 -8.75 21.52
N SER A 28 12.40 -8.09 22.68
CA SER A 28 12.61 -8.76 23.97
C SER A 28 11.45 -9.68 24.35
N ALA A 29 10.22 -9.38 23.92
CA ALA A 29 9.05 -10.21 24.18
C ALA A 29 9.12 -11.58 23.48
N PHE A 30 9.88 -11.68 22.38
CA PHE A 30 10.03 -12.90 21.59
C PHE A 30 11.26 -13.73 21.97
N ALA A 31 11.99 -13.32 23.01
CA ALA A 31 13.23 -13.96 23.46
C ALA A 31 13.00 -15.28 24.21
N ALA A 32 11.88 -15.35 24.93
CA ALA A 32 11.57 -16.42 25.86
C ALA A 32 10.11 -16.88 25.64
N VAL A 33 9.80 -17.27 24.41
CA VAL A 33 8.49 -17.85 24.10
C VAL A 33 8.53 -19.33 24.47
N SER A 34 7.58 -19.78 25.27
CA SER A 34 7.44 -21.20 25.58
C SER A 34 6.58 -21.88 24.53
N ASN A 35 7.12 -22.92 23.90
CA ASN A 35 6.34 -23.80 23.02
C ASN A 35 5.38 -24.68 23.82
N ALA A 36 4.46 -25.36 23.13
CA ALA A 36 3.50 -26.31 23.74
C ALA A 36 4.18 -27.40 24.61
N ASP A 37 5.44 -27.74 24.31
CA ASP A 37 6.25 -28.69 25.08
C ASP A 37 6.99 -28.07 26.28
N GLY A 38 6.72 -26.80 26.63
CA GLY A 38 7.36 -26.08 27.74
C GLY A 38 8.81 -25.67 27.48
N LYS A 39 9.37 -25.93 26.29
CA LYS A 39 10.71 -25.50 25.90
C LYS A 39 10.71 -24.02 25.55
N VAL A 40 11.61 -23.27 26.18
CA VAL A 40 11.87 -21.87 25.84
C VAL A 40 12.67 -21.82 24.55
N VAL A 41 12.11 -21.17 23.53
CA VAL A 41 12.76 -20.96 22.23
C VAL A 41 12.88 -19.46 21.94
N ASP A 42 14.01 -19.09 21.35
CA ASP A 42 14.22 -17.73 20.85
C ASP A 42 13.61 -17.59 19.45
N MET A 43 12.52 -16.80 19.36
CA MET A 43 11.81 -16.53 18.11
C MET A 43 12.22 -15.20 17.47
N ARG A 44 13.15 -14.45 18.05
CA ARG A 44 13.56 -13.12 17.56
C ARG A 44 13.98 -13.13 16.09
N GLY A 45 14.79 -14.12 15.71
CA GLY A 45 15.29 -14.25 14.33
C GLY A 45 14.18 -14.44 13.30
N ILE A 46 13.27 -15.38 13.55
CA ILE A 46 12.13 -15.70 12.67
C ILE A 46 11.19 -14.51 12.57
N VAL A 47 10.81 -13.91 13.70
CA VAL A 47 9.91 -12.74 13.70
C VAL A 47 10.53 -11.57 12.95
N LEU A 48 11.83 -11.33 13.12
CA LEU A 48 12.50 -10.24 12.43
C LEU A 48 12.60 -10.52 10.93
N LEU A 49 13.19 -11.65 10.52
CA LEU A 49 13.52 -11.97 9.13
C LEU A 49 12.31 -12.41 8.29
N ASP A 50 11.45 -13.27 8.83
CA ASP A 50 10.39 -13.90 8.04
C ASP A 50 9.06 -13.13 8.11
N ILE A 51 8.88 -12.27 9.12
CA ILE A 51 7.62 -11.54 9.34
C ILE A 51 7.81 -10.03 9.18
N ARG A 52 8.73 -9.42 9.94
CA ARG A 52 8.86 -7.95 9.99
C ARG A 52 9.55 -7.38 8.77
N TRP A 53 10.71 -7.91 8.40
CA TRP A 53 11.47 -7.46 7.24
C TRP A 53 10.64 -7.43 5.96
N PRO A 54 9.96 -8.52 5.53
CA PRO A 54 9.15 -8.48 4.31
C PRO A 54 8.02 -7.44 4.40
N ARG A 55 7.40 -7.27 5.57
CA ARG A 55 6.33 -6.28 5.78
C ARG A 55 6.84 -4.84 5.72
N ILE A 56 8.01 -4.56 6.29
CA ILE A 56 8.65 -3.23 6.24
C ILE A 56 9.03 -2.91 4.79
N SER A 57 9.64 -3.86 4.07
CA SER A 57 9.99 -3.71 2.67
C SER A 57 8.76 -3.42 1.80
N LEU A 58 7.67 -4.17 2.00
CA LEU A 58 6.41 -3.94 1.30
C LEU A 58 5.81 -2.56 1.62
N ALA A 59 5.84 -2.13 2.88
CA ALA A 59 5.33 -0.82 3.28
C ALA A 59 6.13 0.34 2.65
N LEU A 60 7.46 0.21 2.59
CA LEU A 60 8.34 1.19 1.95
C LEU A 60 8.09 1.27 0.44
N LEU A 61 8.03 0.13 -0.24
CA LEU A 61 7.79 0.06 -1.68
C LEU A 61 6.40 0.58 -2.05
N ALA A 62 5.36 0.10 -1.36
CA ALA A 62 3.99 0.54 -1.61
C ALA A 62 3.81 2.03 -1.31
N GLY A 63 4.39 2.52 -0.20
CA GLY A 63 4.36 3.94 0.16
C GLY A 63 5.05 4.82 -0.88
N ALA A 64 6.22 4.40 -1.40
CA ALA A 64 6.93 5.12 -2.45
C ALA A 64 6.12 5.17 -3.76
N VAL A 65 5.54 4.05 -4.19
CA VAL A 65 4.69 4.00 -5.40
C VAL A 65 3.46 4.88 -5.23
N LEU A 66 2.78 4.83 -4.08
CA LEU A 66 1.61 5.68 -3.81
C LEU A 66 1.98 7.17 -3.79
N ALA A 67 3.12 7.54 -3.19
CA ALA A 67 3.60 8.92 -3.16
C ALA A 67 3.89 9.46 -4.56
N VAL A 68 4.61 8.69 -5.39
CA VAL A 68 4.90 9.06 -6.78
C VAL A 68 3.62 9.16 -7.59
N THR A 69 2.74 8.15 -7.49
CA THR A 69 1.47 8.11 -8.23
C THR A 69 0.58 9.29 -7.85
N GLY A 70 0.45 9.58 -6.56
CA GLY A 70 -0.31 10.73 -6.04
C GLY A 70 0.22 12.05 -6.58
N ASN A 71 1.55 12.27 -6.52
CA ASN A 71 2.17 13.48 -7.04
C ASN A 71 1.98 13.63 -8.55
N THR A 72 2.14 12.55 -9.32
CA THR A 72 1.90 12.60 -10.77
C THR A 72 0.46 12.91 -11.11
N MET A 73 -0.49 12.35 -10.35
CA MET A 73 -1.91 12.53 -10.59
C MET A 73 -2.39 13.94 -10.20
N GLN A 74 -1.86 14.49 -9.10
CA GLN A 74 -2.09 15.90 -8.75
C GLN A 74 -1.56 16.85 -9.82
N GLY A 75 -0.40 16.54 -10.41
CA GLY A 75 0.16 17.30 -11.54
C GLY A 75 -0.66 17.21 -12.82
N LEU A 76 -1.12 16.01 -13.19
CA LEU A 76 -1.93 15.78 -14.39
C LEU A 76 -3.32 16.43 -14.29
N LEU A 77 -3.99 16.28 -13.15
CA LEU A 77 -5.35 16.80 -12.94
C LEU A 77 -5.36 18.26 -12.50
N GLN A 78 -4.19 18.85 -12.23
CA GLN A 78 -4.03 20.18 -11.65
C GLN A 78 -4.93 20.39 -10.43
N ASN A 79 -5.17 19.31 -9.68
CA ASN A 79 -6.07 19.28 -8.54
C ASN A 79 -5.31 18.71 -7.33
N PRO A 80 -5.00 19.54 -6.32
CA PRO A 80 -4.24 19.10 -5.15
C PRO A 80 -4.98 18.08 -4.29
N LEU A 81 -6.29 17.89 -4.49
CA LEU A 81 -7.10 16.88 -3.79
C LEU A 81 -7.17 15.54 -4.54
N ALA A 82 -6.60 15.46 -5.75
CA ALA A 82 -6.60 14.23 -6.51
C ALA A 82 -5.72 13.15 -5.85
N SER A 83 -6.24 11.94 -5.78
CA SER A 83 -5.50 10.76 -5.31
C SER A 83 -5.90 9.52 -6.11
N PRO A 84 -4.98 8.56 -6.32
CA PRO A 84 -5.22 7.39 -7.17
C PRO A 84 -6.37 6.50 -6.69
N GLY A 85 -6.69 6.53 -5.39
CA GLY A 85 -7.84 5.81 -4.83
C GLY A 85 -9.19 6.37 -5.26
N LEU A 86 -9.26 7.66 -5.63
CA LEU A 86 -10.51 8.34 -6.00
C LEU A 86 -11.03 7.97 -7.39
N LEU A 87 -10.28 7.19 -8.19
CA LEU A 87 -10.69 6.77 -9.54
C LEU A 87 -11.21 5.32 -9.58
N GLY A 88 -11.70 4.81 -8.44
CA GLY A 88 -12.24 3.45 -8.35
C GLY A 88 -11.20 2.33 -8.47
N SER A 89 -9.90 2.64 -8.61
CA SER A 89 -8.83 1.63 -8.79
C SER A 89 -8.76 0.62 -7.63
N SER A 90 -8.92 1.09 -6.39
CA SER A 90 -8.96 0.24 -5.20
C SER A 90 -10.20 -0.66 -5.18
N SER A 91 -11.38 -0.09 -5.45
CA SER A 91 -12.64 -0.83 -5.50
C SER A 91 -12.66 -1.86 -6.62
N GLY A 92 -12.19 -1.52 -7.82
CA GLY A 92 -12.07 -2.47 -8.94
C GLY A 92 -11.13 -3.64 -8.64
N ALA A 93 -10.00 -3.36 -7.94
CA ALA A 93 -9.08 -4.39 -7.49
C ALA A 93 -9.73 -5.34 -6.48
N THR A 94 -10.40 -4.80 -5.46
CA THR A 94 -11.03 -5.61 -4.40
C THR A 94 -12.21 -6.41 -4.94
N THR A 95 -13.08 -5.82 -5.76
CA THR A 95 -14.22 -6.53 -6.38
C THR A 95 -13.74 -7.74 -7.18
N THR A 96 -12.73 -7.56 -8.04
CA THR A 96 -12.23 -8.65 -8.88
C THR A 96 -11.52 -9.71 -8.04
N SER A 97 -10.73 -9.29 -7.04
CA SER A 97 -10.04 -10.22 -6.13
C SER A 97 -11.03 -11.06 -5.33
N VAL A 98 -12.08 -10.45 -4.77
CA VAL A 98 -13.12 -11.15 -4.00
C VAL A 98 -13.93 -12.07 -4.91
N PHE A 99 -14.24 -11.65 -6.13
CA PHE A 99 -14.93 -12.50 -7.11
C PHE A 99 -14.11 -13.77 -7.42
N ILE A 100 -12.82 -13.62 -7.71
CA ILE A 100 -11.92 -14.75 -7.96
C ILE A 100 -11.82 -15.65 -6.71
N LEU A 101 -11.68 -15.04 -5.53
CA LEU A 101 -11.58 -15.78 -4.27
C LEU A 101 -12.81 -16.66 -4.03
N TYR A 102 -14.01 -16.10 -4.23
CA TYR A 102 -15.25 -16.77 -3.91
C TYR A 102 -15.69 -17.80 -4.96
N TYR A 103 -15.58 -17.46 -6.26
CA TYR A 103 -16.15 -18.28 -7.33
C TYR A 103 -15.16 -19.22 -8.01
N VAL A 104 -13.86 -18.91 -7.97
CA VAL A 104 -12.84 -19.65 -8.76
C VAL A 104 -11.95 -20.52 -7.86
N SER A 105 -11.85 -20.21 -6.55
CA SER A 105 -10.92 -20.91 -5.62
C SER A 105 -9.50 -21.00 -6.20
N ALA A 106 -8.99 -19.85 -6.65
CA ALA A 106 -7.75 -19.75 -7.41
C ALA A 106 -6.50 -19.58 -6.52
N PRO A 107 -5.29 -19.89 -7.04
CA PRO A 107 -4.04 -19.60 -6.35
C PRO A 107 -3.81 -18.09 -6.17
N VAL A 108 -3.06 -17.71 -5.11
CA VAL A 108 -2.80 -16.31 -4.71
C VAL A 108 -2.32 -15.42 -5.86
N TRP A 109 -1.49 -15.94 -6.77
CA TRP A 109 -1.02 -15.17 -7.93
C TRP A 109 -2.15 -14.71 -8.84
N LEU A 110 -3.19 -15.53 -9.04
CA LEU A 110 -4.35 -15.14 -9.86
C LEU A 110 -5.17 -14.05 -9.18
N LEU A 111 -5.25 -14.04 -7.84
CA LEU A 111 -5.88 -12.94 -7.11
C LEU A 111 -5.11 -11.63 -7.32
N LEU A 112 -3.78 -11.67 -7.29
CA LEU A 112 -2.95 -10.48 -7.50
C LEU A 112 -3.10 -9.92 -8.92
N PHE A 113 -2.94 -10.75 -9.95
CA PHE A 113 -3.09 -10.32 -11.34
C PHE A 113 -4.55 -9.94 -11.68
N GLY A 114 -5.52 -10.68 -11.13
CA GLY A 114 -6.94 -10.36 -11.28
C GLY A 114 -7.30 -9.03 -10.63
N GLY A 115 -6.81 -8.76 -9.42
CA GLY A 115 -6.97 -7.46 -8.77
C GLY A 115 -6.34 -6.33 -9.58
N MET A 116 -5.13 -6.53 -10.13
CA MET A 116 -4.52 -5.54 -11.02
C MET A 116 -5.35 -5.28 -12.28
N ALA A 117 -5.87 -6.33 -12.92
CA ALA A 117 -6.75 -6.20 -14.09
C ALA A 117 -8.05 -5.47 -13.74
N GLY A 118 -8.64 -5.77 -12.60
CA GLY A 118 -9.83 -5.09 -12.06
C GLY A 118 -9.59 -3.60 -11.79
N ALA A 119 -8.45 -3.25 -11.21
CA ALA A 119 -8.06 -1.87 -10.97
C ALA A 119 -7.93 -1.08 -12.28
N LEU A 120 -7.24 -1.67 -13.27
CA LEU A 120 -7.04 -1.07 -14.60
C LEU A 120 -8.37 -0.90 -15.34
N LEU A 121 -9.24 -1.91 -15.28
CA LEU A 121 -10.55 -1.86 -15.92
C LEU A 121 -11.43 -0.78 -15.30
N SER A 122 -11.47 -0.68 -13.96
CA SER A 122 -12.22 0.38 -13.27
C SER A 122 -11.68 1.77 -13.64
N PHE A 123 -10.36 1.95 -13.62
CA PHE A 123 -9.73 3.21 -14.02
C PHE A 123 -10.07 3.58 -15.47
N LEU A 124 -10.03 2.61 -16.39
CA LEU A 124 -10.36 2.81 -17.79
C LEU A 124 -11.83 3.25 -17.97
N LEU A 125 -12.76 2.61 -17.25
CA LEU A 125 -14.17 2.99 -17.29
C LEU A 125 -14.39 4.42 -16.80
N VAL A 126 -13.80 4.80 -15.66
CA VAL A 126 -13.88 6.16 -15.12
C VAL A 126 -13.26 7.17 -16.09
N TYR A 127 -12.12 6.84 -16.70
CA TYR A 127 -11.47 7.69 -17.70
C TYR A 127 -12.36 7.92 -18.93
N LEU A 128 -12.96 6.87 -19.49
CA LEU A 128 -13.86 6.96 -20.64
C LEU A 128 -15.10 7.81 -20.35
N ILE A 129 -15.69 7.67 -19.15
CA ILE A 129 -16.85 8.46 -18.71
C ILE A 129 -16.45 9.94 -18.53
N ALA A 130 -15.30 10.19 -17.89
CA ALA A 130 -14.82 11.54 -17.61
C ALA A 130 -14.43 12.31 -18.88
N GLN A 131 -13.98 11.61 -19.92
CA GLN A 131 -13.61 12.22 -21.21
C GLN A 131 -14.79 12.99 -21.84
N GLN A 132 -16.04 12.65 -21.49
CA GLN A 132 -17.24 13.30 -22.04
C GLN A 132 -17.77 14.48 -21.20
N HIS A 133 -17.38 14.63 -19.92
CA HIS A 133 -18.05 15.55 -18.98
C HIS A 133 -17.11 16.40 -18.09
N GLY A 134 -15.78 16.32 -18.27
CA GLY A 134 -14.81 17.17 -17.58
C GLY A 134 -14.30 16.64 -16.24
N THR A 135 -13.32 17.33 -15.64
CA THR A 135 -12.58 16.89 -14.44
C THR A 135 -13.43 16.73 -13.18
N THR A 136 -14.52 17.47 -13.04
CA THR A 136 -15.48 17.32 -11.92
C THR A 136 -16.22 15.99 -11.96
N MET A 137 -16.55 15.49 -13.16
CA MET A 137 -17.22 14.20 -13.35
C MET A 137 -16.29 13.03 -12.99
N MET A 138 -14.97 13.22 -13.15
CA MET A 138 -13.96 12.21 -12.86
C MET A 138 -13.85 11.89 -11.37
N ILE A 139 -14.15 12.87 -10.49
CA ILE A 139 -14.18 12.68 -9.03
C ILE A 139 -15.51 12.04 -8.61
N LEU A 140 -16.63 12.47 -9.20
CA LEU A 140 -17.96 11.94 -8.87
C LEU A 140 -18.20 10.51 -9.37
N ALA A 141 -17.58 10.11 -10.48
CA ALA A 141 -17.73 8.76 -11.02
C ALA A 141 -16.86 7.71 -10.29
N GLY A 142 -15.87 8.15 -9.51
CA GLY A 142 -14.94 7.27 -8.82
C GLY A 142 -15.19 7.10 -7.31
N VAL A 143 -16.06 7.93 -6.71
CA VAL A 143 -16.60 7.76 -5.33
C VAL A 143 -17.86 6.90 -5.40
#